data_AF-A0A519NHW6-F1
#
_entry.id   AF-A0A519NHW6-F1
#
_cell.length_a   1.000
_cell.length_b   1.000
_cell.length_c   1.000
_cell.angle_alpha   90.00
_cell.angle_beta   90.00
_cell.angle_gamma   90.00
#
_symmetry.space_group_name_H-M   'P 1'
#
loop_
_entity.id
_entity.type
_entity.pdbx_description
1 polymer ?
#
loop_
_entity_poly.entity_id
_entity_poly.type
_entity_poly.pdbx_seq_one_letter_code
_entity_poly.pdbx_strand_id
1 'polypeptide(L)'
;MNQNLRLPADRLYLSSQIKVAFVGNDFKDQVLEDLSLNFDISCSDSIEMLENTLLNSSFLDLPDVLLLEIDNDGLCFSFIERIKKQPSLRGLT
;
A
#
# COMPACT_ATOMS: atom_id res chain seq x y z
N MET A 1 21.16 42.61 -6.88
CA MET A 1 20.03 42.19 -7.75
C MET A 1 19.64 40.78 -7.36
N ASN A 2 18.65 40.64 -6.49
CA ASN A 2 18.12 39.35 -6.06
C ASN A 2 17.05 38.93 -7.06
N GLN A 3 17.34 37.96 -7.93
CA GLN A 3 16.30 37.31 -8.72
C GLN A 3 15.62 36.28 -7.83
N ASN A 4 14.47 36.69 -7.28
CA ASN A 4 13.48 35.77 -6.73
C ASN A 4 13.03 34.85 -7.86
N LEU A 5 13.53 33.61 -7.86
CA LEU A 5 13.06 32.55 -8.74
C LEU A 5 11.63 32.19 -8.30
N ARG A 6 10.63 32.86 -8.90
CA ARG A 6 9.23 32.46 -8.78
C ARG A 6 9.10 31.09 -9.42
N LEU A 7 8.96 30.05 -8.60
CA LEU A 7 8.50 28.75 -9.07
C LEU A 7 7.07 28.93 -9.61
N PRO A 8 6.77 28.41 -10.81
CA PRO A 8 5.44 28.53 -11.41
C PRO A 8 4.38 27.81 -10.57
N ALA A 9 3.16 28.38 -10.55
CA ALA A 9 2.03 27.99 -9.71
C ALA A 9 1.44 26.59 -10.00
N ASP A 10 2.03 25.83 -10.93
CA ASP A 10 1.49 24.56 -11.44
C ASP A 10 2.16 23.32 -10.83
N ARG A 11 2.91 23.47 -9.74
CA ARG A 11 3.54 22.35 -9.03
C ARG A 11 3.22 22.35 -7.53
N LEU A 12 1.94 22.23 -7.21
CA LEU A 12 1.51 21.54 -5.99
C LEU A 12 1.25 20.07 -6.34
N TYR A 13 2.26 19.36 -6.85
CA TYR A 13 2.25 17.91 -6.69
C TYR A 13 2.59 17.67 -5.23
N LEU A 14 1.58 17.44 -4.41
CA LEU A 14 1.76 16.54 -3.27
C LEU A 14 2.28 15.25 -3.91
N SER A 15 3.59 15.02 -3.88
CA SER A 15 4.16 13.73 -4.26
C SER A 15 3.75 12.75 -3.16
N SER A 16 2.48 12.32 -3.17
CA SER A 16 2.04 11.23 -2.32
C SER A 16 2.80 10.01 -2.82
N GLN A 17 3.78 9.60 -2.02
CA GLN A 17 4.51 8.36 -2.24
C GLN A 17 3.48 7.23 -2.34
N ILE A 18 3.61 6.34 -3.32
CA ILE A 18 2.68 5.23 -3.52
C ILE A 18 2.69 4.38 -2.25
N LYS A 19 1.52 4.16 -1.65
CA LYS A 19 1.32 3.37 -0.43
C LYS A 19 1.21 1.90 -0.78
N VAL A 20 2.06 1.07 -0.20
CA VAL A 20 2.07 -0.38 -0.38
C VAL A 20 1.76 -1.03 0.95
N ALA A 21 0.76 -1.91 0.98
CA ALA A 21 0.55 -2.81 2.11
C ALA A 21 1.12 -4.18 1.75
N PHE A 22 2.15 -4.59 2.48
CA PHE A 22 2.81 -5.88 2.35
C PHE A 22 2.32 -6.86 3.43
N VAL A 23 2.09 -8.12 3.04
CA VAL A 23 1.90 -9.23 3.98
C VAL A 23 2.77 -10.40 3.55
N GLY A 24 3.59 -10.88 4.48
CA GLY A 24 4.59 -11.92 4.24
C GLY A 24 5.68 -11.87 5.30
N ASN A 25 6.39 -12.99 5.46
CA ASN A 25 7.47 -13.11 6.43
C ASN A 25 8.80 -13.47 5.76
N ASP A 26 8.78 -14.33 4.73
CA ASP A 26 10.01 -14.87 4.16
C ASP A 26 10.80 -13.80 3.39
N PHE A 27 10.10 -12.84 2.76
CA PHE A 27 10.73 -11.79 1.95
C PHE A 27 10.65 -10.39 2.55
N LYS A 28 10.20 -10.25 3.80
CA LYS A 28 9.93 -8.95 4.44
C LYS A 28 11.14 -8.01 4.41
N ASP A 29 12.31 -8.49 4.80
CA ASP A 29 13.52 -7.68 4.85
C ASP A 29 13.96 -7.21 3.46
N GLN A 30 13.89 -8.10 2.46
CA GLN A 30 14.25 -7.78 1.07
C GLN A 30 13.27 -6.78 0.44
N VAL A 31 11.97 -6.93 0.70
CA VAL A 31 10.94 -5.98 0.28
C VAL A 31 11.19 -4.60 0.87
N LEU A 32 11.50 -4.53 2.17
CA LEU A 32 11.80 -3.27 2.84
C LEU A 32 13.09 -2.63 2.31
N GLU A 33 14.14 -3.42 2.08
CA GLU A 33 15.40 -2.91 1.53
C GLU A 33 15.22 -2.32 0.12
N ASP A 34 14.53 -3.03 -0.78
CA ASP A 34 14.44 -2.65 -2.19
C ASP A 34 13.41 -1.55 -2.45
N LEU A 35 12.28 -1.54 -1.72
CA LEU A 35 11.12 -0.71 -2.06
C LEU A 35 10.94 0.51 -1.15
N SER A 36 11.44 0.51 0.09
CA SER A 36 11.17 1.61 1.05
C SER A 36 11.71 2.98 0.62
N LEU A 37 12.69 3.02 -0.29
CA LEU A 37 13.23 4.27 -0.83
C LEU A 37 12.24 5.04 -1.71
N ASN A 38 11.31 4.33 -2.36
CA ASN A 38 10.41 4.90 -3.36
C ASN A 38 8.92 4.73 -3.02
N PHE A 39 8.60 3.87 -2.04
CA PHE A 39 7.24 3.53 -1.64
C PHE A 39 7.04 3.72 -0.13
N ASP A 40 5.83 4.10 0.28
CA ASP A 40 5.42 4.12 1.68
C ASP A 40 4.87 2.73 2.03
N ILE A 41 5.67 1.93 2.73
CA ILE A 41 5.38 0.50 2.94
C ILE A 41 4.91 0.26 4.37
N SER A 42 3.70 -0.29 4.49
CA SER A 42 3.20 -0.88 5.72
C SER A 42 3.30 -2.40 5.64
N CYS A 43 3.74 -3.04 6.72
CA CYS A 43 3.84 -4.50 6.78
C CYS A 43 2.83 -5.06 7.79
N SER A 44 2.14 -6.12 7.40
CA SER A 44 1.30 -6.94 8.27
C SER A 44 1.91 -8.33 8.42
N ASP A 45 1.91 -8.87 9.63
CA ASP A 45 2.49 -10.20 9.89
C ASP A 45 1.52 -11.34 9.52
N SER A 46 0.25 -11.02 9.24
CA SER A 46 -0.75 -11.98 8.78
C SER A 46 -1.81 -11.35 7.86
N ILE A 47 -2.45 -12.19 7.06
CA ILE A 47 -3.58 -11.80 6.19
C ILE A 47 -4.73 -11.22 7.03
N GLU A 48 -4.98 -11.76 8.22
CA GLU A 48 -6.05 -11.27 9.10
C GLU A 48 -5.77 -9.85 9.60
N MET A 49 -4.52 -9.55 9.96
CA MET A 49 -4.11 -8.21 10.34
C MET A 49 -4.26 -7.23 9.18
N LEU A 50 -3.87 -7.64 7.97
CA LEU A 50 -4.06 -6.82 6.77
C LEU A 50 -5.54 -6.58 6.50
N GLU A 51 -6.37 -7.63 6.56
CA GLU A 51 -7.83 -7.54 6.34
C GLU A 51 -8.49 -6.59 7.35
N ASN A 52 -8.15 -6.73 8.63
CA ASN A 52 -8.64 -5.84 9.68
C ASN A 52 -8.18 -4.40 9.47
N THR A 53 -6.93 -4.19 9.04
CA THR A 53 -6.44 -2.84 8.72
C THR A 53 -7.26 -2.23 7.58
N LEU A 54 -7.42 -2.95 6.46
CA LEU A 54 -8.18 -2.48 5.30
C LEU A 54 -9.64 -2.16 5.62
N LEU A 55 -10.31 -2.99 6.43
CA LEU A 55 -11.71 -2.79 6.79
C LEU A 55 -11.95 -1.62 7.75
N ASN A 56 -10.94 -1.26 8.56
CA ASN A 56 -11.04 -0.18 9.54
C ASN A 56 -10.40 1.13 9.07
N SER A 57 -9.64 1.11 7.97
CA SER A 57 -9.05 2.30 7.36
C SER A 57 -10.12 3.17 6.68
N SER A 58 -9.90 4.48 6.70
CA SER A 58 -10.67 5.37 5.85
C SER A 58 -10.27 5.16 4.39
N PHE A 59 -11.13 5.54 3.44
CA PHE A 59 -10.84 5.40 2.01
C PHE A 59 -9.55 6.12 1.58
N LEU A 60 -9.21 7.25 2.21
CA LEU A 60 -7.99 8.03 1.92
C LEU A 60 -6.72 7.38 2.49
N ASP A 61 -6.88 6.45 3.43
CA ASP A 61 -5.81 5.74 4.10
C ASP A 61 -5.58 4.34 3.53
N LEU A 62 -6.39 3.92 2.57
CA LEU A 62 -6.17 2.66 1.86
C LEU A 62 -4.84 2.69 1.12
N PRO A 63 -4.15 1.53 1.03
CA PRO A 63 -2.97 1.41 0.19
C PRO A 63 -3.35 1.52 -1.28
N ASP A 64 -2.41 1.96 -2.10
CA ASP A 64 -2.55 1.95 -3.57
C ASP A 64 -2.30 0.55 -4.13
N VAL A 65 -1.42 -0.22 -3.47
CA VAL A 65 -0.99 -1.56 -3.90
C VAL A 65 -1.01 -2.54 -2.72
N LEU A 66 -1.56 -3.73 -2.95
CA LEU A 66 -1.42 -4.87 -2.05
C LEU A 66 -0.32 -5.79 -2.58
N LEU A 67 0.72 -6.04 -1.77
CA LEU A 67 1.77 -7.00 -2.06
C LEU A 67 1.62 -8.20 -1.12
N LEU A 68 1.24 -9.35 -1.68
CA LEU A 68 0.97 -10.56 -0.91
C LEU A 68 2.02 -11.61 -1.23
N GLU A 69 2.68 -12.13 -0.21
CA GLU A 69 3.48 -13.34 -0.31
C GLU A 69 2.56 -14.55 -0.52
N ILE A 70 2.96 -15.46 -1.41
CA ILE A 70 2.18 -16.67 -1.69
C ILE A 70 2.48 -17.69 -0.61
N ASP A 71 1.45 -18.12 0.09
CA ASP A 71 1.51 -19.21 1.06
C ASP A 71 1.24 -20.57 0.41
N ASN A 72 1.79 -21.63 1.00
CA ASN A 72 1.65 -23.00 0.47
C ASN A 72 0.18 -23.46 0.38
N ASP A 73 -0.68 -22.91 1.24
CA ASP A 73 -2.10 -23.25 1.31
C ASP A 73 -2.97 -22.36 0.39
N GLY A 74 -2.38 -21.35 -0.25
CA GLY A 74 -3.08 -20.43 -1.16
C GLY A 74 -4.14 -19.55 -0.47
N LEU A 75 -4.00 -19.30 0.83
CA LEU A 75 -4.89 -18.41 1.59
C LEU A 75 -4.87 -16.98 1.03
N CYS A 76 -3.77 -16.56 0.40
CA CYS A 76 -3.69 -15.26 -0.27
C CYS A 76 -4.77 -15.09 -1.36
N PHE A 77 -5.09 -16.15 -2.10
CA PHE A 77 -6.13 -16.12 -3.13
C PHE A 77 -7.53 -16.03 -2.52
N SER A 78 -7.78 -16.79 -1.45
CA SER A 78 -9.04 -16.71 -0.71
C SER A 78 -9.26 -15.32 -0.12
N PHE A 79 -8.20 -14.68 0.36
CA PHE A 79 -8.22 -13.28 0.80
C PHE A 79 -8.59 -12.32 -0.34
N ILE A 80 -7.96 -12.45 -1.51
CA ILE A 80 -8.29 -11.63 -2.69
C ILE A 80 -9.79 -11.74 -3.04
N GLU A 81 -10.36 -12.94 -2.98
CA GLU A 81 -11.80 -13.11 -3.22
C GLU A 81 -12.67 -12.44 -2.17
N ARG A 82 -12.27 -12.47 -0.89
CA ARG A 82 -13.00 -11.79 0.19
C ARG A 82 -12.97 -10.28 0.02
N ILE A 83 -11.79 -9.68 -0.20
CA ILE A 83 -11.66 -8.22 -0.33
C ILE A 83 -12.43 -7.68 -1.54
N LYS A 84 -12.44 -8.40 -2.67
CA LYS A 84 -13.20 -8.02 -3.87
C LYS A 84 -14.71 -7.96 -3.63
N LYS A 85 -15.21 -8.71 -2.65
CA LYS A 85 -16.63 -8.70 -2.27
C LYS A 85 -16.97 -7.53 -1.32
N GLN A 86 -15.98 -6.92 -0.66
CA GLN A 86 -16.20 -5.83 0.30
C GLN A 86 -16.55 -4.52 -0.42
N PRO A 87 -17.76 -3.95 -0.20
CA PRO A 87 -18.17 -2.72 -0.88
C PRO A 87 -17.25 -1.52 -0.63
N SER A 88 -16.70 -1.42 0.58
CA SER A 88 -15.76 -0.37 1.00
C SER A 88 -14.42 -0.42 0.29
N LEU A 89 -14.06 -1.58 -0.29
CA LEU A 89 -12.76 -1.81 -0.94
C LEU A 89 -12.85 -1.89 -2.47
N ARG A 90 -14.02 -1.63 -3.07
CA ARG A 90 -14.25 -1.75 -4.52
C ARG A 90 -13.41 -0.81 -5.41
N GLY A 91 -12.58 0.05 -4.82
CA GLY A 91 -11.61 0.90 -5.53
C GLY A 91 -10.19 0.31 -5.61
N LEU A 92 -9.90 -0.75 -4.87
CA LEU A 92 -8.66 -1.53 -4.98
C LEU A 92 -8.82 -2.52 -6.14
N THR A 93 -8.16 -2.26 -7.27
CA THR A 93 -8.21 -3.12 -8.48
C THR A 93 -6.87 -3.72 -8.80
#